data_AF-A0A553AGN4-F1
#
_entry.id   AF-A0A553AGN4-F1
#
_cell.length_a   1.000
_cell.length_b   1.000
_cell.length_c   1.000
_cell.angle_alpha   90.00
_cell.angle_beta   90.00
_cell.angle_gamma   90.00
#
_symmetry.space_group_name_H-M   'P 1'
#
loop_
_entity.id
_entity.type
_entity.pdbx_description
1 polymer ?
#
loop_
_entity_poly.entity_id
_entity_poly.type
_entity_poly.pdbx_seq_one_letter_code
_entity_poly.pdbx_strand_id
1 'polypeptide(L)'
;MRILLLGEYSRLHNSLKEGLVHLGHEVVIVGNGDGFKDYPVDFNIDAKWSKSKLINIPRQLIYRLFKYDFAKLEYGIRFYFLLPKLTNFDIVQLISETPFQTNLKLELSLLKKIKAQNRKLFTLSSGADTMFLQALLDKRFRYSMLDPYLNDHSLFEEYRHLLQYSDKNHKKHHAQVYALIDGVIATDIDYVIPLQGNPKFLGLVPNPINVDKIPYTSSVISDKIVIFHGINRWNYHKKGNGIFEEALAIIKAKFPDNVIITTVENVPYRQYIKCYDDAHILMDQVYAYDQGYNALEAMAKGKVVFTGAEKEFMNHYHLIDRVAINAIPDVNEIVQELTFLIENPEEIAAIGKRARAFVEKEHDYIKIAEKYLMVWKAT
;
A
#
# COMPACT_ATOMS: atom_id res chain seq x y z
N MET A 1 6.54 9.69 24.08
CA MET A 1 6.53 8.21 24.13
C MET A 1 7.66 7.67 23.27
N ARG A 2 8.11 6.46 23.56
CA ARG A 2 9.04 5.70 22.72
C ARG A 2 8.24 4.72 21.87
N ILE A 3 8.32 4.86 20.55
CA ILE A 3 7.51 4.13 19.58
C ILE A 3 8.41 3.32 18.64
N LEU A 4 8.12 2.03 18.50
CA LEU A 4 8.82 1.11 17.61
C LEU A 4 7.89 0.73 16.46
N LEU A 5 8.30 1.07 15.23
CA LEU A 5 7.60 0.71 14.01
C LEU A 5 8.36 -0.43 13.33
N LEU A 6 7.71 -1.59 13.17
CA LEU A 6 8.30 -2.81 12.61
C LEU A 6 7.79 -3.06 11.20
N GLY A 7 8.71 -3.08 10.24
CA GLY A 7 8.45 -3.16 8.80
C GLY A 7 8.22 -1.78 8.17
N GLU A 8 8.16 -1.74 6.84
CA GLU A 8 7.90 -0.55 6.05
C GLU A 8 7.27 -0.98 4.72
N TYR A 9 6.13 -0.39 4.36
CA TYR A 9 5.45 -0.55 3.08
C TYR A 9 5.05 0.80 2.53
N SER A 10 5.46 1.08 1.29
CA SER A 10 4.99 2.25 0.52
C SER A 10 5.13 3.59 1.26
N ARG A 11 6.09 3.71 2.18
CA ARG A 11 6.38 4.90 2.99
C ARG A 11 5.43 5.13 4.16
N LEU A 12 4.56 4.18 4.49
CA LEU A 12 3.59 4.32 5.58
C LEU A 12 4.24 4.64 6.91
N HIS A 13 5.17 3.79 7.36
CA HIS A 13 5.82 3.99 8.66
C HIS A 13 6.77 5.18 8.64
N ASN A 14 7.38 5.50 7.49
CA ASN A 14 8.18 6.70 7.31
C ASN A 14 7.35 7.98 7.50
N SER A 15 6.23 8.13 6.78
CA SER A 15 5.35 9.30 6.93
C SER A 15 4.77 9.37 8.35
N LEU A 16 4.39 8.23 8.94
CA LEU A 16 3.92 8.17 10.32
C LEU A 16 5.01 8.61 11.31
N LYS A 17 6.24 8.13 11.14
CA LYS A 17 7.39 8.53 11.97
C LYS A 17 7.62 10.03 11.89
N GLU A 18 7.59 10.61 10.70
CA GLU A 18 7.78 12.05 10.50
C GLU A 18 6.74 12.85 11.32
N GLY A 19 5.48 12.42 11.33
CA GLY A 19 4.41 13.08 12.10
C GLY A 19 4.57 12.90 13.60
N LEU A 20 4.89 11.68 14.04
CA LEU A 20 5.12 11.38 15.46
C LEU A 20 6.34 12.12 16.05
N VAL A 21 7.43 12.23 15.28
CA VAL A 21 8.62 13.01 15.66
C VAL A 21 8.29 14.50 15.73
N HIS A 22 7.50 15.02 14.78
CA HIS A 22 7.01 16.39 14.83
C HIS A 22 6.22 16.66 16.13
N LEU A 23 5.44 15.70 16.59
CA LEU A 23 4.70 15.75 17.85
C LEU A 23 5.57 15.50 19.11
N GLY A 24 6.89 15.40 18.98
CA GLY A 24 7.83 15.28 20.10
C GLY A 24 8.03 13.85 20.64
N HIS A 25 7.73 12.82 19.84
CA HIS A 25 7.94 11.42 20.23
C HIS A 25 9.27 10.86 19.72
N GLU A 26 9.85 9.90 20.47
CA GLU A 26 10.99 9.10 19.99
C GLU A 26 10.44 7.95 19.15
N VAL A 27 10.91 7.83 17.90
CA VAL A 27 10.39 6.82 16.96
C VAL A 27 11.53 6.11 16.26
N VAL A 28 11.49 4.78 16.28
CA VAL A 28 12.46 3.90 15.62
C VAL A 28 11.74 3.03 14.60
N ILE A 29 12.24 2.97 13.37
CA ILE A 29 11.81 2.03 12.32
C ILE A 29 12.86 0.93 12.18
N VAL A 30 12.40 -0.32 12.24
CA VAL A 30 13.20 -1.50 11.88
C VAL A 30 12.55 -2.17 10.67
N GLY A 31 13.26 -2.34 9.57
CA GLY A 31 12.68 -2.90 8.36
C GLY A 31 13.72 -3.26 7.30
N ASN A 32 13.27 -3.70 6.13
CA ASN A 32 14.12 -4.06 4.99
C ASN A 32 14.03 -3.05 3.83
N GLY A 33 13.38 -1.90 4.03
CA GLY A 33 13.25 -0.83 3.04
C GLY A 33 12.22 -1.07 1.93
N ASP A 34 11.28 -2.02 2.10
CA ASP A 34 10.27 -2.36 1.08
C ASP A 34 10.88 -2.81 -0.26
N GLY A 35 11.92 -3.65 -0.17
CA GLY A 35 12.58 -4.26 -1.32
C GLY A 35 13.27 -3.25 -2.22
N PHE A 36 12.84 -3.15 -3.48
CA PHE A 36 13.47 -2.29 -4.48
C PHE A 36 13.21 -0.79 -4.26
N LYS A 37 12.23 -0.43 -3.42
CA LYS A 37 11.92 0.97 -3.13
C LYS A 37 12.96 1.62 -2.22
N ASP A 38 13.64 0.81 -1.40
CA ASP A 38 14.75 1.21 -0.53
C ASP A 38 14.41 2.42 0.36
N TYR A 39 13.26 2.36 1.04
CA TYR A 39 12.85 3.39 1.98
C TYR A 39 13.79 3.42 3.20
N PRO A 40 14.07 4.63 3.73
CA PRO A 40 14.96 4.76 4.87
C PRO A 40 14.35 4.10 6.13
N VAL A 41 15.22 3.44 6.90
CA VAL A 41 14.89 2.82 8.19
C VAL A 41 16.06 3.04 9.15
N ASP A 42 15.81 3.10 10.46
CA ASP A 42 16.88 3.30 11.46
C ASP A 42 17.74 2.05 11.63
N PHE A 43 17.10 0.88 11.59
CA PHE A 43 17.78 -0.41 11.58
C PHE A 43 17.34 -1.26 10.40
N ASN A 44 18.28 -1.47 9.47
CA ASN A 44 18.05 -2.27 8.27
C ASN A 44 18.34 -3.76 8.53
N ILE A 45 17.32 -4.61 8.39
CA ILE A 45 17.40 -6.07 8.55
C ILE A 45 17.46 -6.83 7.23
N ASP A 46 17.59 -6.13 6.10
CA ASP A 46 17.74 -6.77 4.81
C ASP A 46 19.01 -7.64 4.73
N ALA A 47 18.94 -8.68 3.93
CA ALA A 47 20.01 -9.66 3.78
C ALA A 47 21.20 -9.03 3.07
N LYS A 48 22.39 -9.14 3.65
CA LYS A 48 23.64 -8.69 3.06
C LYS A 48 24.45 -9.86 2.54
N TRP A 49 24.57 -10.92 3.34
CA TRP A 49 25.38 -12.08 2.99
C TRP A 49 24.73 -12.91 1.89
N SER A 50 23.43 -13.22 2.05
CA SER A 50 22.65 -14.02 1.09
C SER A 50 22.47 -13.33 -0.25
N LYS A 51 22.49 -11.99 -0.27
CA LYS A 51 22.42 -11.16 -1.48
C LYS A 51 23.78 -10.80 -2.07
N SER A 52 24.89 -11.22 -1.43
CA SER A 52 26.23 -10.98 -1.97
C SER A 52 26.41 -11.67 -3.31
N LYS A 53 27.28 -11.12 -4.18
CA LYS A 53 27.50 -11.66 -5.54
C LYS A 53 27.85 -13.15 -5.55
N LEU A 54 28.63 -13.60 -4.57
CA LEU A 54 29.08 -14.99 -4.43
C LEU A 54 27.95 -15.95 -4.03
N ILE A 55 27.06 -15.49 -3.14
CA ILE A 55 26.02 -16.35 -2.53
C ILE A 55 24.69 -16.27 -3.28
N ASN A 56 24.47 -15.20 -4.04
CA ASN A 56 23.23 -14.98 -4.78
C ASN A 56 22.96 -16.09 -5.83
N ILE A 57 23.98 -16.62 -6.49
CA ILE A 57 23.82 -17.72 -7.46
C ILE A 57 23.37 -19.02 -6.75
N PRO A 58 24.09 -19.52 -5.72
CA PRO A 58 23.61 -20.64 -4.90
C PRO A 58 22.20 -20.43 -4.35
N ARG A 59 21.88 -19.21 -3.89
CA ARG A 59 20.55 -18.86 -3.40
C ARG A 59 19.46 -19.04 -4.44
N GLN A 60 19.67 -18.54 -5.65
CA GLN A 60 18.71 -18.70 -6.74
C GLN A 60 18.53 -20.17 -7.11
N LEU A 61 19.60 -20.97 -7.08
CA LEU A 61 19.51 -22.41 -7.33
C LEU A 61 18.68 -23.12 -6.25
N ILE A 62 18.95 -22.86 -4.96
CA ILE A 62 18.16 -23.41 -3.85
C ILE A 62 16.70 -22.97 -3.95
N TYR A 63 16.43 -21.71 -4.28
CA TYR A 63 15.07 -21.23 -4.48
C TYR A 63 14.36 -21.95 -5.63
N ARG A 64 15.05 -22.20 -6.76
CA ARG A 64 14.46 -22.92 -7.89
C ARG A 64 14.12 -24.37 -7.54
N LEU A 65 15.01 -25.06 -6.81
CA LEU A 65 14.86 -26.48 -6.44
C LEU A 65 13.87 -26.70 -5.29
N PHE A 66 13.93 -25.87 -4.25
CA PHE A 66 13.21 -26.09 -2.99
C PHE A 66 12.14 -25.03 -2.70
N LYS A 67 11.97 -24.03 -3.57
CA LYS A 67 11.07 -22.87 -3.37
C LYS A 67 11.31 -22.15 -2.04
N TYR A 68 12.54 -22.22 -1.55
CA TYR A 68 12.99 -21.65 -0.29
C TYR A 68 14.09 -20.62 -0.53
N ASP A 69 13.85 -19.38 -0.11
CA ASP A 69 14.87 -18.33 -0.12
C ASP A 69 15.43 -18.16 1.29
N PHE A 70 16.68 -18.61 1.50
CA PHE A 70 17.35 -18.51 2.79
C PHE A 70 17.70 -17.07 3.19
N ALA A 71 17.59 -16.09 2.29
CA ALA A 71 17.67 -14.67 2.67
C ALA A 71 16.60 -14.31 3.71
N LYS A 72 15.42 -14.96 3.67
CA LYS A 72 14.39 -14.81 4.68
C LYS A 72 14.91 -15.17 6.08
N LEU A 73 15.72 -16.22 6.20
CA LEU A 73 16.32 -16.60 7.48
C LEU A 73 17.31 -15.52 7.96
N GLU A 74 18.12 -14.96 7.05
CA GLU A 74 19.03 -13.88 7.38
C GLU A 74 18.30 -12.65 7.92
N TYR A 75 17.13 -12.27 7.37
CA TYR A 75 16.33 -11.16 7.91
C TYR A 75 16.02 -11.36 9.40
N GLY A 76 15.56 -12.55 9.77
CA GLY A 76 15.24 -12.90 11.15
C GLY A 76 16.48 -12.96 12.06
N ILE A 77 17.62 -13.47 11.57
CA ILE A 77 18.88 -13.48 12.32
C ILE A 77 19.37 -12.06 12.58
N ARG A 78 19.33 -11.19 11.57
CA ARG A 78 19.73 -9.78 11.70
C ARG A 78 18.83 -9.06 12.69
N PHE A 79 17.52 -9.30 12.64
CA PHE A 79 16.58 -8.77 13.63
C PHE A 79 16.86 -9.31 15.04
N TYR A 80 17.17 -10.61 15.18
CA TYR A 80 17.50 -11.20 16.48
C TYR A 80 18.65 -10.47 17.18
N PHE A 81 19.70 -10.09 16.45
CA PHE A 81 20.82 -9.33 17.01
C PHE A 81 20.48 -7.89 17.39
N LEU A 82 19.34 -7.36 16.92
CA LEU A 82 18.85 -6.03 17.33
C LEU A 82 18.01 -6.08 18.60
N LEU A 83 17.48 -7.24 19.01
CA LEU A 83 16.58 -7.37 20.17
C LEU A 83 17.04 -6.64 21.43
N PRO A 84 18.33 -6.67 21.84
CA PRO A 84 18.78 -5.96 23.04
C PRO A 84 18.58 -4.43 22.98
N LYS A 85 18.49 -3.86 21.77
CA LYS A 85 18.25 -2.42 21.54
C LYS A 85 16.76 -2.08 21.45
N LEU A 86 15.88 -3.06 21.34
CA LEU A 86 14.46 -2.89 21.03
C LEU A 86 13.57 -3.11 22.27
N THR A 87 13.97 -2.56 23.41
CA THR A 87 13.33 -2.76 24.72
C THR A 87 12.74 -1.47 25.28
N ASN A 88 11.76 -1.60 26.17
CA ASN A 88 11.12 -0.51 26.89
C ASN A 88 10.49 0.56 25.98
N PHE A 89 9.89 0.12 24.86
CA PHE A 89 9.01 0.95 24.06
C PHE A 89 7.59 0.96 24.64
N ASP A 90 6.97 2.14 24.63
CA ASP A 90 5.58 2.31 25.05
C ASP A 90 4.64 1.61 24.06
N ILE A 91 4.94 1.78 22.77
CA ILE A 91 4.15 1.29 21.65
C ILE A 91 5.06 0.55 20.68
N VAL A 92 4.62 -0.62 20.24
CA VAL A 92 5.13 -1.32 19.06
C VAL A 92 4.01 -1.43 18.04
N GLN A 93 4.25 -1.03 16.79
CA GLN A 93 3.33 -1.23 15.68
C GLN A 93 3.97 -2.09 14.59
N LEU A 94 3.25 -3.13 14.17
CA LEU A 94 3.63 -3.98 13.05
C LEU A 94 2.98 -3.48 11.77
N ILE A 95 3.75 -3.38 10.67
CA ILE A 95 3.22 -3.01 9.35
C ILE A 95 2.22 -4.05 8.81
N SER A 96 2.38 -5.31 9.24
CA SER A 96 1.51 -6.45 8.96
C SER A 96 1.80 -7.56 9.96
N GLU A 97 1.16 -8.73 9.81
CA GLU A 97 1.43 -9.91 10.65
C GLU A 97 2.82 -10.54 10.47
N THR A 98 3.56 -10.12 9.44
CA THR A 98 4.91 -10.64 9.10
C THR A 98 5.90 -9.51 8.85
N PRO A 99 6.11 -8.60 9.83
CA PRO A 99 6.90 -7.38 9.64
C PRO A 99 8.38 -7.62 9.31
N PHE A 100 8.95 -8.79 9.66
CA PHE A 100 10.34 -9.14 9.36
C PHE A 100 10.50 -9.90 8.04
N GLN A 101 9.39 -10.40 7.48
CA GLN A 101 9.36 -11.23 6.27
C GLN A 101 10.30 -12.45 6.34
N THR A 102 10.47 -13.02 7.53
CA THR A 102 11.24 -14.25 7.74
C THR A 102 10.35 -15.49 7.65
N ASN A 103 10.84 -16.66 8.07
CA ASN A 103 10.02 -17.85 8.17
C ASN A 103 9.02 -17.73 9.35
N LEU A 104 7.78 -18.20 9.18
CA LEU A 104 6.69 -17.99 10.16
C LEU A 104 7.03 -18.43 11.60
N LYS A 105 7.80 -19.50 11.77
CA LYS A 105 8.20 -19.96 13.12
C LYS A 105 9.14 -18.97 13.81
N LEU A 106 10.15 -18.49 13.08
CA LEU A 106 11.07 -17.47 13.58
C LEU A 106 10.37 -16.12 13.74
N GLU A 107 9.51 -15.75 12.79
CA GLU A 107 8.67 -14.55 12.83
C GLU A 107 7.91 -14.48 14.16
N LEU A 108 7.13 -15.51 14.47
CA LEU A 108 6.38 -15.59 15.72
C LEU A 108 7.27 -15.62 16.97
N SER A 109 8.42 -16.31 16.91
CA SER A 109 9.38 -16.35 18.03
C SER A 109 9.93 -14.95 18.34
N LEU A 110 10.29 -14.19 17.31
CA LEU A 110 10.76 -12.81 17.44
C LEU A 110 9.66 -11.87 17.92
N LEU A 111 8.42 -11.99 17.40
CA LEU A 111 7.28 -11.21 17.86
C LEU A 111 6.96 -11.46 19.34
N LYS A 112 7.04 -12.71 19.81
CA LYS A 112 6.88 -13.03 21.24
C LYS A 112 7.93 -12.36 22.12
N LYS A 113 9.20 -12.32 21.68
CA LYS A 113 10.26 -11.60 22.38
C LYS A 113 10.00 -10.10 22.42
N ILE A 114 9.56 -9.52 21.30
CA ILE A 114 9.17 -8.11 21.20
C ILE A 114 8.01 -7.77 22.15
N LYS A 115 6.96 -8.60 22.19
CA LYS A 115 5.83 -8.41 23.14
C LYS A 115 6.28 -8.53 24.60
N ALA A 116 7.20 -9.44 24.91
CA ALA A 116 7.66 -9.64 26.28
C ALA A 116 8.52 -8.49 26.83
N GLN A 117 9.18 -7.71 25.97
CA GLN A 117 10.12 -6.65 26.36
C GLN A 117 9.59 -5.21 26.16
N ASN A 118 8.34 -5.07 25.71
CA ASN A 118 7.69 -3.80 25.40
C ASN A 118 6.23 -3.79 25.91
N ARG A 119 5.63 -2.61 26.03
CA ARG A 119 4.34 -2.46 26.73
C ARG A 119 3.14 -2.87 25.88
N LYS A 120 2.89 -2.19 24.75
CA LYS A 120 1.78 -2.50 23.83
C LYS A 120 2.28 -2.86 22.45
N LEU A 121 1.52 -3.71 21.76
CA LEU A 121 1.79 -4.25 20.44
C LEU A 121 0.52 -4.18 19.58
N PHE A 122 0.56 -3.44 18.49
CA PHE A 122 -0.54 -3.32 17.53
C PHE A 122 -0.09 -3.84 16.18
N THR A 123 -1.01 -4.32 15.35
CA THR A 123 -0.73 -4.63 13.94
C THR A 123 -1.60 -3.76 13.05
N LEU A 124 -1.09 -3.42 11.87
CA LEU A 124 -1.92 -2.91 10.79
C LEU A 124 -2.50 -4.08 10.00
N SER A 125 -3.69 -3.89 9.46
CA SER A 125 -4.12 -4.57 8.24
C SER A 125 -3.81 -3.62 7.09
N SER A 126 -2.73 -3.95 6.38
CA SER A 126 -2.12 -3.16 5.31
C SER A 126 -1.31 -4.11 4.43
N GLY A 127 -1.84 -4.42 3.25
CA GLY A 127 -1.35 -5.47 2.36
C GLY A 127 -2.11 -6.79 2.53
N ALA A 128 -1.55 -7.87 1.95
CA ALA A 128 -2.18 -9.18 2.03
C ALA A 128 -1.99 -9.82 3.42
N ASP A 129 -3.09 -10.24 4.02
CA ASP A 129 -3.14 -11.05 5.23
C ASP A 129 -4.24 -12.13 5.14
N THR A 130 -4.36 -12.97 6.17
CA THR A 130 -5.33 -14.07 6.20
C THR A 130 -6.77 -13.57 6.19
N MET A 131 -7.09 -12.47 6.87
CA MET A 131 -8.45 -11.95 6.92
C MET A 131 -8.85 -11.27 5.61
N PHE A 132 -7.93 -10.51 5.01
CA PHE A 132 -8.12 -9.88 3.72
C PHE A 132 -8.36 -10.93 2.63
N LEU A 133 -7.50 -11.94 2.51
CA LEU A 133 -7.72 -13.02 1.53
C LEU A 133 -9.05 -13.74 1.76
N GLN A 134 -9.39 -14.03 3.02
CA GLN A 134 -10.66 -14.68 3.34
C GLN A 134 -11.85 -13.82 2.88
N ALA A 135 -11.82 -12.51 3.09
CA ALA A 135 -12.86 -11.60 2.62
C ALA A 135 -12.98 -11.55 1.07
N LEU A 136 -11.85 -11.62 0.35
CA LEU A 136 -11.85 -11.72 -1.11
C LEU A 136 -12.51 -13.04 -1.57
N LEU A 137 -12.14 -14.16 -0.95
CA LEU A 137 -12.71 -15.49 -1.26
C LEU A 137 -14.20 -15.59 -0.93
N ASP A 138 -14.62 -14.96 0.17
CA ASP A 138 -16.01 -14.91 0.62
C ASP A 138 -16.86 -13.90 -0.18
N LYS A 139 -16.28 -13.26 -1.21
CA LYS A 139 -16.95 -12.27 -2.07
C LYS A 139 -17.63 -11.15 -1.29
N ARG A 140 -16.95 -10.65 -0.25
CA ARG A 140 -17.41 -9.50 0.55
C ARG A 140 -17.32 -8.16 -0.19
N PHE A 141 -16.71 -8.19 -1.38
CA PHE A 141 -16.52 -7.08 -2.29
C PHE A 141 -17.35 -7.31 -3.56
N ARG A 142 -17.86 -6.24 -4.19
CA ARG A 142 -18.60 -6.28 -5.47
C ARG A 142 -17.73 -6.80 -6.60
N TYR A 143 -16.47 -6.37 -6.60
CA TYR A 143 -15.39 -6.88 -7.42
C TYR A 143 -14.10 -6.77 -6.60
N SER A 144 -13.06 -7.50 -6.98
CA SER A 144 -11.85 -7.56 -6.18
C SER A 144 -10.59 -7.86 -6.99
N MET A 145 -9.43 -7.58 -6.40
CA MET A 145 -8.15 -7.88 -7.03
C MET A 145 -7.94 -9.39 -7.28
N LEU A 146 -8.74 -10.26 -6.66
CA LEU A 146 -8.73 -11.71 -6.83
C LEU A 146 -9.54 -12.18 -8.05
N ASP A 147 -10.48 -11.37 -8.55
CA ASP A 147 -11.41 -11.77 -9.61
C ASP A 147 -10.70 -12.21 -10.91
N PRO A 148 -9.63 -11.54 -11.38
CA PRO A 148 -8.89 -12.02 -12.56
C PRO A 148 -8.40 -13.46 -12.38
N TYR A 149 -7.90 -13.82 -11.19
CA TYR A 149 -7.46 -15.18 -10.89
C TYR A 149 -8.62 -16.18 -10.77
N LEU A 150 -9.78 -15.74 -10.28
CA LEU A 150 -10.96 -16.61 -10.21
C LEU A 150 -11.51 -16.92 -11.61
N ASN A 151 -11.35 -15.99 -12.56
CA ASN A 151 -11.74 -16.17 -13.95
C ASN A 151 -10.69 -16.95 -14.76
N ASP A 152 -9.40 -16.78 -14.46
CA ASP A 152 -8.31 -17.51 -15.08
C ASP A 152 -7.29 -18.02 -14.04
N HIS A 153 -7.40 -19.30 -13.70
CA HIS A 153 -6.49 -19.96 -12.77
C HIS A 153 -5.07 -20.16 -13.31
N SER A 154 -4.82 -19.94 -14.61
CA SER A 154 -3.47 -19.94 -15.16
C SER A 154 -2.58 -18.85 -14.53
N LEU A 155 -3.20 -17.82 -13.93
CA LEU A 155 -2.56 -16.72 -13.22
C LEU A 155 -1.99 -17.10 -11.84
N PHE A 156 -2.02 -18.38 -11.45
CA PHE A 156 -1.56 -18.85 -10.14
C PHE A 156 -0.19 -18.28 -9.71
N GLU A 157 0.79 -18.21 -10.62
CA GLU A 157 2.13 -17.71 -10.29
C GLU A 157 2.13 -16.25 -9.84
N GLU A 158 1.33 -15.38 -10.49
CA GLU A 158 1.17 -13.98 -10.11
C GLU A 158 0.47 -13.85 -8.75
N TYR A 159 -0.48 -14.73 -8.49
CA TYR A 159 -1.32 -14.70 -7.29
C TYR A 159 -0.78 -15.49 -6.10
N ARG A 160 0.26 -16.31 -6.29
CA ARG A 160 0.80 -17.22 -5.25
C ARG A 160 1.05 -16.52 -3.92
N HIS A 161 1.64 -15.32 -3.94
CA HIS A 161 1.93 -14.56 -2.72
C HIS A 161 0.69 -14.10 -1.96
N LEU A 162 -0.42 -13.86 -2.64
CA LEU A 162 -1.71 -13.58 -2.01
C LEU A 162 -2.33 -14.90 -1.52
N LEU A 163 -2.36 -15.93 -2.37
CA LEU A 163 -3.01 -17.22 -2.07
C LEU A 163 -2.36 -17.99 -0.91
N GLN A 164 -1.07 -17.77 -0.61
CA GLN A 164 -0.39 -18.42 0.51
C GLN A 164 -1.10 -18.20 1.85
N TYR A 165 -1.80 -17.07 2.03
CA TYR A 165 -2.51 -16.74 3.27
C TYR A 165 -3.73 -17.64 3.54
N SER A 166 -4.13 -18.48 2.57
CA SER A 166 -5.16 -19.50 2.75
C SER A 166 -4.63 -20.77 3.41
N ASP A 167 -3.30 -20.96 3.43
CA ASP A 167 -2.69 -22.19 3.93
C ASP A 167 -2.77 -22.32 5.46
N LYS A 168 -2.66 -23.56 5.95
CA LYS A 168 -2.79 -23.88 7.38
C LYS A 168 -1.72 -23.19 8.24
N ASN A 169 -0.53 -22.96 7.71
CA ASN A 169 0.57 -22.37 8.47
C ASN A 169 0.38 -20.86 8.64
N HIS A 170 -0.06 -20.16 7.60
CA HIS A 170 -0.41 -18.74 7.66
C HIS A 170 -1.63 -18.52 8.54
N LYS A 171 -2.70 -19.33 8.42
CA LYS A 171 -3.86 -19.27 9.33
C LYS A 171 -3.46 -19.48 10.80
N LYS A 172 -2.56 -20.42 11.06
CA LYS A 172 -2.02 -20.65 12.41
C LYS A 172 -1.18 -19.46 12.88
N HIS A 173 -0.30 -18.93 12.04
CA HIS A 173 0.52 -17.76 12.34
C HIS A 173 -0.37 -16.55 12.68
N HIS A 174 -1.36 -16.26 11.84
CA HIS A 174 -2.38 -15.24 12.04
C HIS A 174 -3.02 -15.36 13.42
N ALA A 175 -3.59 -16.52 13.76
CA ALA A 175 -4.24 -16.72 15.06
C ALA A 175 -3.27 -16.50 16.25
N GLN A 176 -2.01 -16.90 16.10
CA GLN A 176 -0.99 -16.73 17.13
C GLN A 176 -0.53 -15.28 17.27
N VAL A 177 -0.40 -14.52 16.17
CA VAL A 177 -0.12 -13.08 16.20
C VAL A 177 -1.30 -12.33 16.79
N TYR A 178 -2.53 -12.65 16.36
CA TYR A 178 -3.74 -12.04 16.89
C TYR A 178 -3.93 -12.30 18.38
N ALA A 179 -3.42 -13.40 18.93
CA ALA A 179 -3.41 -13.62 20.38
C ALA A 179 -2.42 -12.70 21.12
N LEU A 180 -1.37 -12.20 20.47
CA LEU A 180 -0.32 -11.36 21.07
C LEU A 180 -0.61 -9.85 21.03
N ILE A 181 -1.28 -9.39 19.97
CA ILE A 181 -1.55 -7.96 19.76
C ILE A 181 -2.63 -7.44 20.72
N ASP A 182 -2.54 -6.17 21.07
CA ASP A 182 -3.54 -5.45 21.85
C ASP A 182 -4.66 -4.89 20.93
N GLY A 183 -4.39 -4.71 19.63
CA GLY A 183 -5.40 -4.37 18.64
C GLY A 183 -4.89 -4.36 17.20
N VAL A 184 -5.83 -4.30 16.24
CA VAL A 184 -5.57 -4.17 14.81
C VAL A 184 -6.21 -2.91 14.24
N ILE A 185 -5.50 -2.19 13.38
CA ILE A 185 -5.93 -0.93 12.76
C ILE A 185 -5.98 -1.12 11.24
N ALA A 186 -7.09 -0.72 10.62
CA ALA A 186 -7.20 -0.67 9.15
C ALA A 186 -6.54 0.61 8.63
N THR A 187 -5.95 0.55 7.44
CA THR A 187 -5.31 1.73 6.80
C THR A 187 -6.13 2.36 5.68
N ASP A 188 -7.15 1.66 5.19
CA ASP A 188 -8.11 2.11 4.19
C ASP A 188 -9.41 1.26 4.26
N ILE A 189 -10.41 1.59 3.44
CA ILE A 189 -11.69 0.86 3.41
C ILE A 189 -11.56 -0.61 2.99
N ASP A 190 -10.62 -0.93 2.09
CA ASP A 190 -10.36 -2.31 1.67
C ASP A 190 -9.96 -3.20 2.86
N TYR A 191 -9.31 -2.63 3.88
CA TYR A 191 -8.98 -3.30 5.15
C TYR A 191 -10.02 -3.13 6.27
N VAL A 192 -10.91 -2.15 6.19
CA VAL A 192 -12.07 -2.07 7.10
C VAL A 192 -13.00 -3.24 6.87
N ILE A 193 -13.32 -3.54 5.61
CA ILE A 193 -14.25 -4.62 5.22
C ILE A 193 -13.89 -5.95 5.89
N PRO A 194 -12.68 -6.54 5.72
CA PRO A 194 -12.33 -7.81 6.34
C PRO A 194 -12.38 -7.77 7.88
N LEU A 195 -12.07 -6.63 8.50
CA LEU A 195 -11.99 -6.48 9.96
C LEU A 195 -13.32 -6.20 10.65
N GLN A 196 -14.40 -5.91 9.90
CA GLN A 196 -15.73 -5.72 10.49
C GLN A 196 -16.14 -6.93 11.36
N GLY A 197 -16.53 -6.65 12.60
CA GLY A 197 -16.90 -7.67 13.58
C GLY A 197 -15.73 -8.32 14.31
N ASN A 198 -14.47 -7.99 13.97
CA ASN A 198 -13.31 -8.48 14.71
C ASN A 198 -13.22 -7.76 16.07
N PRO A 199 -13.15 -8.48 17.21
CA PRO A 199 -13.12 -7.86 18.55
C PRO A 199 -11.86 -7.05 18.82
N LYS A 200 -10.79 -7.22 18.04
CA LYS A 200 -9.54 -6.45 18.15
C LYS A 200 -9.49 -5.26 17.20
N PHE A 201 -10.50 -5.05 16.36
CA PHE A 201 -10.50 -3.96 15.40
C PHE A 201 -10.70 -2.61 16.09
N LEU A 202 -9.70 -1.73 15.96
CA LEU A 202 -9.67 -0.42 16.60
C LEU A 202 -10.16 0.71 15.67
N GLY A 203 -10.65 0.38 14.49
CA GLY A 203 -11.10 1.34 13.49
C GLY A 203 -10.05 1.63 12.41
N LEU A 204 -10.40 2.59 11.55
CA LEU A 204 -9.59 3.06 10.44
C LEU A 204 -8.73 4.25 10.89
N VAL A 205 -7.42 4.15 10.68
CA VAL A 205 -6.51 5.28 10.69
C VAL A 205 -5.90 5.40 9.28
N PRO A 206 -6.29 6.40 8.48
CA PRO A 206 -5.88 6.47 7.08
C PRO A 206 -4.37 6.58 6.89
N ASN A 207 -3.91 6.13 5.72
CA ASN A 207 -2.51 6.21 5.31
C ASN A 207 -1.93 7.64 5.41
N PRO A 208 -0.84 7.88 6.17
CA PRO A 208 -0.24 9.21 6.29
C PRO A 208 0.53 9.62 5.02
N ILE A 209 0.28 10.84 4.55
CA ILE A 209 0.97 11.48 3.44
C ILE A 209 1.66 12.74 3.94
N ASN A 210 2.98 12.82 3.75
CA ASN A 210 3.75 14.02 4.07
C ASN A 210 3.55 15.07 2.96
N VAL A 211 2.51 15.88 3.12
CA VAL A 211 2.14 16.94 2.19
C VAL A 211 3.14 18.09 2.14
N ASP A 212 4.00 18.26 3.15
CA ASP A 212 5.08 19.26 3.14
C ASP A 212 6.18 18.91 2.13
N LYS A 213 6.35 17.61 1.85
CA LYS A 213 7.33 17.11 0.87
C LYS A 213 6.76 16.97 -0.54
N ILE A 214 5.44 17.12 -0.69
CA ILE A 214 4.74 16.94 -1.96
C ILE A 214 4.08 18.27 -2.31
N PRO A 215 4.74 19.14 -3.10
CA PRO A 215 4.15 20.40 -3.51
C PRO A 215 2.92 20.15 -4.37
N TYR A 216 1.89 20.98 -4.19
CA TYR A 216 0.77 21.04 -5.12
C TYR A 216 1.23 21.66 -6.43
N THR A 217 0.91 21.01 -7.55
CA THR A 217 1.13 21.54 -8.88
C THR A 217 -0.23 21.82 -9.51
N SER A 218 -0.48 23.06 -9.90
CA SER A 218 -1.71 23.40 -10.61
C SER A 218 -1.70 22.76 -12.00
N SER A 219 -2.74 21.97 -12.31
CA SER A 219 -2.94 21.35 -13.62
C SER A 219 -3.58 22.32 -14.61
N VAL A 220 -2.92 23.44 -14.90
CA VAL A 220 -3.36 24.32 -16.01
C VAL A 220 -3.02 23.61 -17.32
N ILE A 221 -4.06 23.15 -18.02
CA ILE A 221 -3.89 22.46 -19.30
C ILE A 221 -3.82 23.52 -20.40
N SER A 222 -2.61 23.73 -20.94
CA SER A 222 -2.38 24.72 -22.00
C SER A 222 -2.49 24.15 -23.42
N ASP A 223 -2.32 22.84 -23.59
CA ASP A 223 -2.37 22.13 -24.88
C ASP A 223 -3.05 20.77 -24.71
N LYS A 224 -2.26 19.69 -24.61
CA LYS A 224 -2.75 18.31 -24.58
C LYS A 224 -2.88 17.81 -23.16
N ILE A 225 -3.83 16.91 -22.96
CA ILE A 225 -4.01 16.19 -21.69
C ILE A 225 -3.02 15.04 -21.64
N VAL A 226 -2.07 15.10 -20.70
CA VAL A 226 -1.11 14.04 -20.44
C VAL A 226 -1.72 12.99 -19.50
N ILE A 227 -1.88 11.77 -20.01
CA ILE A 227 -2.34 10.60 -19.27
C ILE A 227 -1.14 9.67 -19.04
N PHE A 228 -0.91 9.29 -17.79
CA PHE A 228 0.17 8.40 -17.42
C PHE A 228 -0.36 7.06 -16.92
N HIS A 229 0.21 5.98 -17.47
CA HIS A 229 -0.11 4.61 -17.09
C HIS A 229 1.16 3.84 -16.72
N GLY A 230 1.28 3.54 -15.42
CA GLY A 230 2.45 2.88 -14.89
C GLY A 230 2.22 1.41 -14.60
N ILE A 231 2.94 0.52 -15.28
CA ILE A 231 2.74 -0.92 -15.19
C ILE A 231 3.84 -1.58 -14.37
N ASN A 232 3.44 -2.35 -13.36
CA ASN A 232 4.29 -3.34 -12.71
C ASN A 232 3.81 -4.73 -13.13
N ARG A 233 4.67 -5.51 -13.82
CA ARG A 233 4.27 -6.82 -14.36
C ARG A 233 3.85 -7.83 -13.30
N TRP A 234 4.37 -7.73 -12.07
CA TRP A 234 4.01 -8.65 -10.98
C TRP A 234 2.60 -8.43 -10.42
N ASN A 235 1.98 -7.30 -10.74
CA ASN A 235 0.63 -6.95 -10.31
C ASN A 235 -0.26 -6.59 -11.50
N TYR A 236 0.09 -7.07 -12.71
CA TYR A 236 -0.54 -6.64 -13.95
C TYR A 236 -2.07 -6.83 -13.88
N HIS A 237 -2.52 -8.03 -13.52
CA HIS A 237 -3.93 -8.38 -13.46
C HIS A 237 -4.57 -7.81 -12.19
N LYS A 238 -3.88 -7.88 -11.04
CA LYS A 238 -4.37 -7.32 -9.76
C LYS A 238 -4.69 -5.83 -9.81
N LYS A 239 -3.95 -5.07 -10.64
CA LYS A 239 -4.15 -3.63 -10.85
C LYS A 239 -5.16 -3.30 -11.95
N GLY A 240 -5.60 -4.30 -12.75
CA GLY A 240 -6.50 -4.08 -13.88
C GLY A 240 -5.83 -3.41 -15.08
N ASN A 241 -4.53 -3.63 -15.30
CA ASN A 241 -3.80 -2.92 -16.36
C ASN A 241 -4.33 -3.23 -17.76
N GLY A 242 -4.79 -4.45 -18.03
CA GLY A 242 -5.37 -4.79 -19.34
C GLY A 242 -6.62 -3.97 -19.67
N ILE A 243 -7.44 -3.67 -18.65
CA ILE A 243 -8.63 -2.82 -18.80
C ILE A 243 -8.20 -1.38 -19.14
N PHE A 244 -7.17 -0.86 -18.45
CA PHE A 244 -6.61 0.45 -18.77
C PHE A 244 -5.98 0.50 -20.17
N GLU A 245 -5.20 -0.51 -20.58
CA GLU A 245 -4.61 -0.54 -21.93
C GLU A 245 -5.68 -0.50 -23.02
N GLU A 246 -6.76 -1.27 -22.87
CA GLU A 246 -7.87 -1.29 -23.83
C GLU A 246 -8.59 0.07 -23.88
N ALA A 247 -8.92 0.65 -22.74
CA ALA A 247 -9.56 1.97 -22.66
C ALA A 247 -8.67 3.07 -23.27
N LEU A 248 -7.36 3.07 -22.96
CA LEU A 248 -6.41 4.04 -23.48
C LEU A 248 -6.20 3.91 -24.99
N ALA A 249 -6.26 2.70 -25.55
CA ALA A 249 -6.22 2.49 -27.00
C ALA A 249 -7.41 3.15 -27.69
N ILE A 250 -8.62 3.01 -27.13
CA ILE A 250 -9.84 3.66 -27.62
C ILE A 250 -9.72 5.19 -27.53
N ILE A 251 -9.26 5.70 -26.39
CA ILE A 251 -9.06 7.14 -26.17
C ILE A 251 -8.03 7.73 -27.15
N LYS A 252 -6.92 7.04 -27.39
CA LYS A 252 -5.91 7.47 -28.36
C LYS A 252 -6.45 7.55 -29.77
N ALA A 253 -7.31 6.61 -30.17
CA ALA A 253 -7.94 6.61 -31.48
C ALA A 253 -9.00 7.71 -31.62
N LYS A 254 -9.76 7.98 -30.56
CA LYS A 254 -10.84 8.98 -30.54
C LYS A 254 -10.31 10.42 -30.44
N PHE A 255 -9.21 10.65 -29.72
CA PHE A 255 -8.67 11.98 -29.41
C PHE A 255 -7.17 12.13 -29.72
N PRO A 256 -6.69 11.77 -30.93
CA PRO A 256 -5.25 11.71 -31.24
C PRO A 256 -4.53 13.06 -31.07
N ASP A 257 -5.25 14.17 -31.27
CA ASP A 257 -4.69 15.51 -31.18
C ASP A 257 -4.85 16.16 -29.80
N ASN A 258 -5.69 15.61 -28.92
CA ASN A 258 -5.97 16.20 -27.61
C ASN A 258 -5.19 15.54 -26.46
N VAL A 259 -4.69 14.30 -26.64
CA VAL A 259 -4.03 13.57 -25.55
C VAL A 259 -2.60 13.16 -25.85
N ILE A 260 -1.81 13.05 -24.79
CA ILE A 260 -0.50 12.37 -24.79
C ILE A 260 -0.60 11.24 -23.78
N ILE A 261 -0.45 10.00 -24.24
CA ILE A 261 -0.49 8.82 -23.37
C ILE A 261 0.93 8.29 -23.19
N THR A 262 1.40 8.29 -21.96
CA THR A 262 2.72 7.76 -21.58
C THR A 262 2.52 6.49 -20.75
N THR A 263 2.85 5.35 -21.35
CA THR A 263 2.87 4.06 -20.65
C THR A 263 4.30 3.64 -20.37
N VAL A 264 4.59 3.29 -19.13
CA VAL A 264 5.92 2.81 -18.71
C VAL A 264 5.80 1.50 -17.95
N GLU A 265 6.84 0.67 -18.04
CA GLU A 265 6.82 -0.67 -17.45
C GLU A 265 8.04 -0.92 -16.58
N ASN A 266 7.82 -1.42 -15.36
CA ASN A 266 8.84 -1.85 -14.39
C ASN A 266 9.96 -0.81 -14.13
N VAL A 267 9.65 0.48 -14.28
CA VAL A 267 10.60 1.57 -14.06
C VAL A 267 10.99 1.65 -12.58
N PRO A 268 12.27 1.89 -12.24
CA PRO A 268 12.67 2.11 -10.86
C PRO A 268 11.84 3.22 -10.18
N TYR A 269 11.49 3.04 -8.91
CA TYR A 269 10.57 3.96 -8.21
C TYR A 269 10.98 5.44 -8.27
N ARG A 270 12.28 5.75 -8.15
CA ARG A 270 12.78 7.13 -8.28
C ARG A 270 12.57 7.76 -9.66
N GLN A 271 12.54 6.94 -10.71
CA GLN A 271 12.21 7.38 -12.06
C GLN A 271 10.69 7.46 -12.22
N TYR A 272 9.96 6.44 -11.74
CA TYR A 272 8.51 6.40 -11.75
C TYR A 272 7.86 7.67 -11.19
N ILE A 273 8.31 8.15 -10.02
CA ILE A 273 7.76 9.38 -9.40
C ILE A 273 7.92 10.61 -10.31
N LYS A 274 9.03 10.69 -11.05
CA LYS A 274 9.30 11.78 -11.98
C LYS A 274 8.50 11.64 -13.27
N CYS A 275 8.26 10.41 -13.71
CA CYS A 275 7.57 10.14 -14.97
C CYS A 275 6.12 10.63 -14.99
N TYR A 276 5.49 10.81 -13.83
CA TYR A 276 4.13 11.33 -13.76
C TYR A 276 4.06 12.78 -13.29
N ASP A 277 5.17 13.49 -13.05
CA ASP A 277 5.16 14.90 -12.60
C ASP A 277 4.44 15.82 -13.59
N ASP A 278 4.58 15.57 -14.89
CA ASP A 278 3.92 16.32 -15.96
C ASP A 278 2.53 15.76 -16.33
N ALA A 279 2.11 14.64 -15.72
CA ALA A 279 0.81 14.03 -16.01
C ALA A 279 -0.34 14.80 -15.36
N HIS A 280 -1.45 14.94 -16.08
CA HIS A 280 -2.70 15.48 -15.53
C HIS A 280 -3.57 14.36 -14.94
N ILE A 281 -3.58 13.21 -15.62
CA ILE A 281 -4.37 12.02 -15.25
C ILE A 281 -3.42 10.84 -15.01
N LEU A 282 -3.64 10.12 -13.90
CA LEU A 282 -2.91 8.91 -13.52
C LEU A 282 -3.85 7.70 -13.52
N MET A 283 -3.44 6.62 -14.18
CA MET A 283 -4.11 5.32 -14.10
C MET A 283 -3.44 4.48 -13.00
N ASP A 284 -4.05 4.38 -11.81
CA ASP A 284 -3.44 3.65 -10.68
C ASP A 284 -3.97 2.22 -10.54
N GLN A 285 -5.27 2.02 -10.29
CA GLN A 285 -5.82 0.67 -10.08
C GLN A 285 -7.33 0.60 -10.22
N VAL A 286 -7.82 -0.57 -10.67
CA VAL A 286 -9.24 -0.82 -10.91
C VAL A 286 -9.91 -1.56 -9.74
N TYR A 287 -9.25 -2.56 -9.17
CA TYR A 287 -9.89 -3.49 -8.24
C TYR A 287 -9.73 -3.08 -6.76
N ALA A 288 -10.10 -1.84 -6.42
CA ALA A 288 -9.99 -1.32 -5.06
C ALA A 288 -11.21 -0.47 -4.67
N TYR A 289 -11.51 -0.40 -3.38
CA TYR A 289 -12.55 0.48 -2.84
C TYR A 289 -12.02 1.86 -2.44
N ASP A 290 -10.77 1.92 -2.01
CA ASP A 290 -10.07 3.11 -1.55
C ASP A 290 -8.74 3.31 -2.31
N GLN A 291 -8.07 4.43 -2.06
CA GLN A 291 -6.83 4.82 -2.70
C GLN A 291 -5.61 4.20 -2.03
N GLY A 292 -4.74 3.58 -2.85
CA GLY A 292 -3.41 3.18 -2.43
C GLY A 292 -2.43 4.37 -2.35
N TYR A 293 -1.22 4.14 -1.83
CA TYR A 293 -0.20 5.18 -1.66
C TYR A 293 0.14 5.96 -2.93
N ASN A 294 0.31 5.28 -4.07
CA ASN A 294 0.64 5.96 -5.33
C ASN A 294 -0.47 6.94 -5.75
N ALA A 295 -1.73 6.53 -5.60
CA ALA A 295 -2.88 7.38 -5.86
C ALA A 295 -2.90 8.58 -4.90
N LEU A 296 -2.70 8.35 -3.60
CA LEU A 296 -2.66 9.43 -2.60
C LEU A 296 -1.52 10.43 -2.84
N GLU A 297 -0.31 9.97 -3.20
CA GLU A 297 0.81 10.86 -3.56
C GLU A 297 0.50 11.69 -4.81
N ALA A 298 -0.15 11.09 -5.82
CA ALA A 298 -0.55 11.81 -7.03
C ALA A 298 -1.69 12.80 -6.78
N MET A 299 -2.69 12.43 -5.97
CA MET A 299 -3.75 13.31 -5.50
C MET A 299 -3.18 14.49 -4.70
N ALA A 300 -2.18 14.25 -3.85
CA ALA A 300 -1.47 15.28 -3.12
C ALA A 300 -0.74 16.27 -4.04
N LYS A 301 -0.34 15.86 -5.26
CA LYS A 301 0.22 16.76 -6.29
C LYS A 301 -0.85 17.52 -7.08
N GLY A 302 -2.14 17.26 -6.86
CA GLY A 302 -3.23 17.88 -7.60
C GLY A 302 -3.59 17.18 -8.91
N LYS A 303 -3.26 15.89 -9.04
CA LYS A 303 -3.56 15.09 -10.24
C LYS A 303 -4.90 14.40 -10.11
N VAL A 304 -5.56 14.17 -11.24
CA VAL A 304 -6.73 13.29 -11.31
C VAL A 304 -6.24 11.85 -11.35
N VAL A 305 -6.80 10.99 -10.52
CA VAL A 305 -6.38 9.59 -10.43
C VAL A 305 -7.57 8.67 -10.65
N PHE A 306 -7.38 7.68 -11.52
CA PHE A 306 -8.27 6.53 -11.71
C PHE A 306 -7.84 5.43 -10.72
N THR A 307 -8.61 5.29 -9.65
CA THR A 307 -8.33 4.45 -8.48
C THR A 307 -9.63 3.98 -7.83
N GLY A 308 -9.56 3.18 -6.78
CA GLY A 308 -10.72 2.93 -5.92
C GLY A 308 -11.23 4.22 -5.28
N ALA A 309 -12.51 4.53 -5.49
CA ALA A 309 -13.24 5.62 -4.86
C ALA A 309 -14.73 5.25 -4.76
N GLU A 310 -14.97 4.04 -4.24
CA GLU A 310 -16.29 3.42 -4.20
C GLU A 310 -17.25 4.10 -3.22
N LYS A 311 -18.53 3.70 -3.25
CA LYS A 311 -19.55 4.28 -2.36
C LYS A 311 -19.19 4.15 -0.89
N GLU A 312 -18.53 3.07 -0.46
CA GLU A 312 -18.08 2.85 0.91
C GLU A 312 -17.06 3.90 1.33
N PHE A 313 -16.12 4.24 0.43
CA PHE A 313 -15.16 5.32 0.59
C PHE A 313 -15.85 6.69 0.66
N MET A 314 -16.70 7.00 -0.32
CA MET A 314 -17.42 8.28 -0.38
C MET A 314 -18.27 8.50 0.87
N ASN A 315 -18.96 7.46 1.34
CA ASN A 315 -19.78 7.49 2.54
C ASN A 315 -18.95 7.66 3.82
N HIS A 316 -17.81 6.99 3.94
CA HIS A 316 -16.94 7.09 5.11
C HIS A 316 -16.42 8.51 5.32
N TYR A 317 -16.00 9.17 4.24
CA TYR A 317 -15.45 10.53 4.29
C TYR A 317 -16.51 11.63 4.09
N HIS A 318 -17.79 11.26 3.98
CA HIS A 318 -18.92 12.17 3.76
C HIS A 318 -18.71 13.10 2.55
N LEU A 319 -18.19 12.55 1.47
CA LEU A 319 -17.87 13.29 0.25
C LEU A 319 -19.14 13.49 -0.59
N ILE A 320 -19.41 14.75 -0.95
CA ILE A 320 -20.46 15.11 -1.91
C ILE A 320 -19.88 15.09 -3.33
N ASP A 321 -18.71 15.70 -3.49
CA ASP A 321 -17.99 15.78 -4.76
C ASP A 321 -16.87 14.76 -4.84
N ARG A 322 -16.61 14.26 -6.05
CA ARG A 322 -15.51 13.33 -6.31
C ARG A 322 -14.15 13.99 -6.14
N VAL A 323 -13.26 13.30 -5.44
CA VAL A 323 -11.84 13.67 -5.20
C VAL A 323 -10.88 12.83 -6.07
N ALA A 324 -11.37 11.74 -6.64
CA ALA A 324 -10.70 10.87 -7.59
C ALA A 324 -11.76 10.27 -8.54
N ILE A 325 -11.34 9.63 -9.62
CA ILE A 325 -12.24 8.87 -10.50
C ILE A 325 -12.28 7.43 -10.01
N ASN A 326 -13.47 6.93 -9.68
CA ASN A 326 -13.66 5.54 -9.31
C ASN A 326 -13.49 4.64 -10.54
N ALA A 327 -12.35 3.97 -10.65
CA ALA A 327 -12.05 3.10 -11.78
C ALA A 327 -12.66 1.70 -11.57
N ILE A 328 -13.85 1.48 -12.11
CA ILE A 328 -14.51 0.17 -12.05
C ILE A 328 -14.00 -0.77 -13.16
N PRO A 329 -14.12 -2.11 -13.00
CA PRO A 329 -13.63 -3.08 -14.00
C PRO A 329 -14.50 -3.17 -15.25
N ASP A 330 -14.70 -2.05 -15.91
CA ASP A 330 -15.44 -1.90 -17.17
C ASP A 330 -14.70 -0.91 -18.07
N VAL A 331 -14.27 -1.40 -19.24
CA VAL A 331 -13.54 -0.61 -20.24
C VAL A 331 -14.38 0.58 -20.72
N ASN A 332 -15.69 0.38 -20.95
CA ASN A 332 -16.55 1.44 -21.47
C ASN A 332 -16.72 2.57 -20.46
N GLU A 333 -16.85 2.25 -19.18
CA GLU A 333 -16.99 3.23 -18.11
C GLU A 333 -15.70 4.05 -17.95
N ILE A 334 -14.53 3.41 -18.05
CA ILE A 334 -13.24 4.13 -18.04
C ILE A 334 -13.11 5.04 -19.28
N VAL A 335 -13.52 4.57 -20.46
CA VAL A 335 -13.54 5.39 -21.69
C VAL A 335 -14.50 6.56 -21.57
N GLN A 336 -15.67 6.38 -20.94
CA GLN A 336 -16.64 7.46 -20.70
C GLN A 336 -16.07 8.53 -19.77
N GLU A 337 -15.48 8.14 -18.64
CA GLU A 337 -14.85 9.07 -17.70
C GLU A 337 -13.67 9.81 -18.34
N LEU A 338 -12.80 9.11 -19.08
CA LEU A 338 -11.70 9.76 -19.81
C LEU A 338 -12.23 10.71 -20.89
N THR A 339 -13.26 10.32 -21.65
CA THR A 339 -13.92 11.18 -22.64
C THR A 339 -14.43 12.46 -21.98
N PHE A 340 -15.15 12.34 -20.86
CA PHE A 340 -15.69 13.48 -20.14
C PHE A 340 -14.58 14.45 -19.71
N LEU A 341 -13.49 13.95 -19.13
CA LEU A 341 -12.37 14.79 -18.70
C LEU A 341 -11.64 15.45 -19.87
N ILE A 342 -11.57 14.79 -21.03
CA ILE A 342 -10.95 15.34 -22.23
C ILE A 342 -11.80 16.46 -22.84
N GLU A 343 -13.11 16.29 -22.84
CA GLU A 343 -14.06 17.29 -23.35
C GLU A 343 -14.29 18.46 -22.38
N ASN A 344 -13.96 18.29 -21.10
CA ASN A 344 -14.15 19.27 -20.02
C ASN A 344 -12.84 19.43 -19.19
N PRO A 345 -11.75 19.98 -19.77
CA PRO A 345 -10.43 20.03 -19.12
C PRO A 345 -10.41 20.83 -17.82
N GLU A 346 -11.31 21.79 -17.62
CA GLU A 346 -11.48 22.52 -16.37
C GLU A 346 -11.84 21.62 -15.19
N GLU A 347 -12.55 20.51 -15.44
CA GLU A 347 -12.87 19.53 -14.40
C GLU A 347 -11.63 18.78 -13.92
N ILE A 348 -10.59 18.62 -14.74
CA ILE A 348 -9.32 18.04 -14.31
C ILE A 348 -8.68 18.92 -13.24
N ALA A 349 -8.66 20.23 -13.45
CA ALA A 349 -8.15 21.18 -12.46
C ALA A 349 -9.03 21.22 -11.20
N ALA A 350 -10.35 21.18 -11.36
CA ALA A 350 -11.30 21.18 -10.24
C ALA A 350 -11.15 19.92 -9.36
N ILE A 351 -11.12 18.73 -9.96
CA ILE A 351 -10.89 17.46 -9.26
C ILE A 351 -9.52 17.48 -8.61
N GLY A 352 -8.47 17.91 -9.31
CA GLY A 352 -7.11 17.99 -8.75
C GLY A 352 -7.03 18.87 -7.50
N LYS A 353 -7.73 20.01 -7.50
CA LYS A 353 -7.85 20.87 -6.31
C LYS A 353 -8.58 20.18 -5.15
N ARG A 354 -9.69 19.49 -5.44
CA ARG A 354 -10.43 18.70 -4.43
C ARG A 354 -9.59 17.54 -3.88
N ALA A 355 -8.84 16.86 -4.75
CA ALA A 355 -7.92 15.78 -4.40
C ALA A 355 -6.86 16.25 -3.40
N ARG A 356 -6.20 17.38 -3.69
CA ARG A 356 -5.23 17.99 -2.77
C ARG A 356 -5.86 18.29 -1.41
N ALA A 357 -6.99 19.00 -1.41
CA ALA A 357 -7.68 19.40 -0.18
C ALA A 357 -8.12 18.17 0.65
N PHE A 358 -8.55 17.10 -0.01
CA PHE A 358 -8.87 15.84 0.64
C PHE A 358 -7.65 15.23 1.33
N VAL A 359 -6.50 15.14 0.65
CA VAL A 359 -5.28 14.59 1.26
C VAL A 359 -4.82 15.43 2.44
N GLU A 360 -4.80 16.76 2.33
CA GLU A 360 -4.43 17.66 3.44
C GLU A 360 -5.39 17.58 4.64
N LYS A 361 -6.67 17.24 4.39
CA LYS A 361 -7.67 17.11 5.44
C LYS A 361 -7.59 15.75 6.12
N GLU A 362 -7.60 14.67 5.34
CA GLU A 362 -7.85 13.31 5.83
C GLU A 362 -6.59 12.46 5.99
N HIS A 363 -5.50 12.79 5.28
CA HIS A 363 -4.28 12.01 5.19
C HIS A 363 -3.02 12.76 5.65
N ASP A 364 -3.14 14.01 6.11
CA ASP A 364 -2.00 14.77 6.63
C ASP A 364 -1.24 13.99 7.71
N TYR A 365 0.05 13.80 7.49
CA TYR A 365 0.88 12.93 8.30
C TYR A 365 0.94 13.30 9.79
N ILE A 366 0.80 14.60 10.16
CA ILE A 366 0.75 15.03 11.56
C ILE A 366 -0.61 14.67 12.16
N LYS A 367 -1.72 15.02 11.49
CA LYS A 367 -3.07 14.67 11.96
C LYS A 367 -3.27 13.15 12.08
N ILE A 368 -2.72 12.38 11.13
CA ILE A 368 -2.75 10.92 11.20
C ILE A 368 -1.94 10.40 12.38
N ALA A 369 -0.75 10.97 12.64
CA ALA A 369 0.02 10.63 13.83
C ALA A 369 -0.77 10.90 15.12
N GLU A 370 -1.49 12.02 15.22
CA GLU A 370 -2.40 12.29 16.34
C GLU A 370 -3.50 11.23 16.48
N LYS A 371 -4.12 10.80 15.37
CA LYS A 371 -5.11 9.71 15.36
C LYS A 371 -4.52 8.41 15.92
N TYR A 372 -3.32 8.01 15.49
CA TYR A 372 -2.62 6.86 16.06
C TYR A 372 -2.39 7.01 17.57
N LEU A 373 -1.91 8.17 18.02
CA LEU A 373 -1.70 8.45 19.45
C LEU A 373 -2.99 8.32 20.26
N MET A 374 -4.14 8.76 19.72
CA MET A 374 -5.44 8.61 20.37
C MET A 374 -5.84 7.13 20.48
N VAL A 375 -5.76 6.37 19.39
CA VAL A 375 -6.10 4.94 19.34
C VAL A 375 -5.25 4.14 20.34
N TRP A 376 -3.93 4.35 20.34
CA TRP A 376 -3.01 3.62 21.22
C TRP A 376 -3.15 3.94 22.71
N LYS A 377 -3.65 5.14 23.05
CA LYS A 377 -3.91 5.55 24.44
C LYS A 377 -5.24 5.01 24.96
N ALA A 378 -6.22 4.81 24.09
CA ALA A 378 -7.57 4.35 24.44
C ALA A 378 -7.66 2.83 24.64
N THR A 379 -6.79 2.06 23.99
CA THR A 379 -6.56 0.62 24.29
C THR A 379 -5.70 0.49 25.54
#